data_AF-A0A1G0DCW0-F1
#
_entry.id   AF-A0A1G0DCW0-F1
#
_cell.length_a   1.000
_cell.length_b   1.000
_cell.length_c   1.000
_cell.angle_alpha   90.00
_cell.angle_beta   90.00
_cell.angle_gamma   90.00
#
_symmetry.space_group_name_H-M   'P 1'
#
loop_
_entity.id
_entity.type
_entity.pdbx_description
1 polymer ?
#
loop_
_entity_poly.entity_id
_entity_poly.type
_entity_poly.pdbx_seq_one_letter_code
_entity_poly.pdbx_strand_id
1 'polypeptide(L)'
;MPKTIIASDLDGTLLDSTDYSFAAAQPALAMIRARDVPLVLCSSKTRAEIEEYRRRLDNGHPFIAENGGGIFIPHGYFSVPLDAAESGNYRLILLGMPYAEIRSRFVRLREQLGARVRGFADMTVEEVSVLTGLSPDEAVLARQRDFDEPFVFEGLPDESFLRAIEASGLCWTQGRIFHIMGNHDKGRAVNILMSLYRQQYGSVASIGLGDSLNDLPMLMEVDHPVLVRHEDGSFDARIAIPRLLKTKLPGPAGWNETVMQLLAQEPGGNFSALSDRQNLLDIFNAALAAVDPYNAVIKAASVEHNQLHVAGAKFDLAAYDRIIVVGAGKATARMALAIESLLGAKITSGLIVVKDGHTAPLSVTEQVEAAHPVPNEAGIAGAQRILQLVRAADEKTLVICLLSGGASALLVAPVDGLTLQDKQEATGLLLNAGASITELNAVRKHLSMVKGGRLAQAAYPARVVALILSDVIGDPPDVIASGPTAQDNSTFAEAWAVIVKYGLQEKFPPRVADYLQRGVAGHAPETVKENAL
;
A
#
# COMPACT_ATOMS: atom_id res chain seq x y z
N MET A 1 -22.24 -23.35 7.40
CA MET A 1 -22.45 -21.90 7.16
C MET A 1 -21.35 -21.16 7.89
N PRO A 2 -20.82 -20.06 7.35
CA PRO A 2 -19.81 -19.27 8.06
C PRO A 2 -20.36 -18.80 9.40
N LYS A 3 -19.56 -18.86 10.47
CA LYS A 3 -19.89 -18.23 11.75
C LYS A 3 -19.75 -16.71 11.56
N THR A 4 -20.83 -15.96 11.73
CA THR A 4 -20.78 -14.50 11.66
C THR A 4 -20.10 -13.95 12.91
N ILE A 5 -19.17 -13.01 12.75
CA ILE A 5 -18.50 -12.28 13.83
C ILE A 5 -18.65 -10.78 13.56
N ILE A 6 -18.98 -9.99 14.59
CA ILE A 6 -19.08 -8.54 14.47
C ILE A 6 -17.92 -7.92 15.26
N ALA A 7 -17.10 -7.11 14.60
CA ALA A 7 -16.15 -6.20 15.22
C ALA A 7 -16.71 -4.77 15.16
N SER A 8 -16.80 -4.10 16.30
CA SER A 8 -17.40 -2.76 16.36
C SER A 8 -16.52 -1.82 17.15
N ASP A 9 -16.30 -0.63 16.60
CA ASP A 9 -15.93 0.50 17.44
C ASP A 9 -17.10 0.88 18.37
N LEU A 10 -16.78 1.64 19.41
CA LEU A 10 -17.71 2.11 20.42
C LEU A 10 -18.18 3.53 20.14
N ASP A 11 -17.30 4.52 20.27
CA ASP A 11 -17.69 5.94 20.31
C ASP A 11 -18.11 6.42 18.91
N GLY A 12 -19.29 7.03 18.79
CA GLY A 12 -19.81 7.45 17.47
C GLY A 12 -20.30 6.29 16.58
N THR A 13 -20.16 5.04 17.05
CA THR A 13 -20.56 3.82 16.35
C THR A 13 -21.65 3.06 17.11
N LEU A 14 -21.29 2.27 18.13
CA LEU A 14 -22.25 1.54 18.97
C LEU A 14 -22.80 2.42 20.12
N LEU A 15 -22.02 3.42 20.51
CA LEU A 15 -22.37 4.43 21.50
C LEU A 15 -22.60 5.75 20.80
N ASP A 16 -23.61 6.49 21.23
CA ASP A 16 -23.83 7.87 20.81
C ASP A 16 -22.59 8.74 21.12
N SER A 17 -22.25 9.66 20.21
CA SER A 17 -21.06 10.52 20.35
C SER A 17 -21.16 11.57 21.45
N THR A 18 -22.36 11.80 21.98
CA THR A 18 -22.68 12.85 22.95
C THR A 18 -22.96 12.27 24.33
N ASP A 19 -23.88 11.31 24.43
CA ASP A 19 -24.35 10.76 25.71
C ASP A 19 -23.86 9.33 25.99
N TYR A 20 -23.10 8.74 25.06
CA TYR A 20 -22.56 7.38 25.15
C TYR A 20 -23.63 6.29 25.37
N SER A 21 -24.89 6.57 25.00
CA SER A 21 -25.99 5.62 25.05
C SER A 21 -25.93 4.66 23.87
N PHE A 22 -26.24 3.39 24.13
CA PHE A 22 -26.46 2.36 23.10
C PHE A 22 -27.94 1.97 22.97
N ALA A 23 -28.86 2.77 23.52
CA ALA A 23 -30.28 2.42 23.58
C ALA A 23 -30.87 2.15 22.19
N ALA A 24 -30.48 2.93 21.17
CA ALA A 24 -30.94 2.73 19.79
C ALA A 24 -30.43 1.43 19.15
N ALA A 25 -29.34 0.85 19.67
CA ALA A 25 -28.76 -0.42 19.23
C ALA A 25 -29.39 -1.68 19.84
N GLN A 26 -30.31 -1.52 20.80
CA GLN A 26 -30.90 -2.64 21.56
C GLN A 26 -31.54 -3.74 20.69
N PRO A 27 -32.32 -3.43 19.62
CA PRO A 27 -32.90 -4.48 18.78
C PRO A 27 -31.84 -5.38 18.12
N ALA A 28 -30.79 -4.79 17.54
CA ALA A 28 -29.66 -5.52 16.98
C ALA A 28 -28.89 -6.30 18.05
N LEU A 29 -28.62 -5.72 19.22
CA LEU A 29 -27.97 -6.41 20.34
C LEU A 29 -28.77 -7.62 20.83
N ALA A 30 -30.10 -7.51 20.89
CA ALA A 30 -30.98 -8.63 21.21
C ALA A 30 -30.92 -9.73 20.14
N MET A 31 -30.87 -9.38 18.85
CA MET A 31 -30.72 -10.34 17.76
C MET A 31 -29.35 -11.04 17.79
N ILE A 32 -28.27 -10.31 18.07
CA ILE A 32 -26.92 -10.84 18.24
C ILE A 32 -26.90 -11.91 19.34
N ARG A 33 -27.46 -11.60 20.52
CA ARG A 33 -27.58 -12.56 21.62
C ARG A 33 -28.44 -13.77 21.24
N ALA A 34 -29.60 -13.54 20.63
CA ALA A 34 -30.50 -14.63 20.23
C ALA A 34 -29.88 -15.59 19.20
N ARG A 35 -28.92 -15.12 18.40
CA ARG A 35 -28.23 -15.91 17.38
C ARG A 35 -26.83 -16.38 17.78
N ASP A 36 -26.41 -16.11 19.01
CA ASP A 36 -25.05 -16.40 19.49
C ASP A 36 -23.99 -15.87 18.50
N VAL A 37 -24.13 -14.62 18.06
CA VAL A 37 -23.16 -13.94 17.19
C VAL A 37 -22.12 -13.26 18.08
N PRO A 38 -20.82 -13.62 17.99
CA PRO A 38 -19.80 -12.93 18.75
C PRO A 38 -19.70 -11.44 18.35
N LEU A 39 -19.87 -10.57 19.35
CA LEU A 39 -19.65 -9.13 19.25
C LEU A 39 -18.32 -8.77 19.93
N VAL A 40 -17.29 -8.52 19.13
CA VAL A 40 -15.97 -8.05 19.54
C VAL A 40 -15.99 -6.52 19.58
N LEU A 41 -15.74 -5.96 20.76
CA LEU A 41 -15.55 -4.52 20.92
C LEU A 41 -14.11 -4.16 20.56
N CYS A 42 -13.89 -3.17 19.68
CA CYS A 42 -12.58 -2.78 19.17
C CYS A 42 -12.44 -1.25 19.20
N SER A 43 -11.84 -0.71 20.27
CA SER A 43 -11.91 0.73 20.58
C SER A 43 -10.57 1.34 20.98
N SER A 44 -10.49 2.67 20.99
CA SER A 44 -9.42 3.46 21.61
C SER A 44 -9.55 3.55 23.14
N LYS A 45 -10.68 3.08 23.68
CA LYS A 45 -10.93 2.98 25.12
C LYS A 45 -9.98 2.01 25.81
N THR A 46 -9.73 2.27 27.08
CA THR A 46 -8.91 1.40 27.93
C THR A 46 -9.60 0.06 28.17
N ARG A 47 -8.83 -0.94 28.62
CA ARG A 47 -9.41 -2.20 29.10
C ARG A 47 -10.50 -1.95 30.14
N ALA A 48 -10.23 -1.08 31.12
CA ALA A 48 -11.13 -0.81 32.23
C ALA A 48 -12.46 -0.19 31.77
N GLU A 49 -12.41 0.75 30.81
CA GLU A 49 -13.61 1.30 30.18
C GLU A 49 -14.41 0.21 29.46
N ILE A 50 -13.74 -0.63 28.64
CA ILE A 50 -14.42 -1.67 27.86
C ILE A 50 -15.06 -2.72 28.78
N GLU A 51 -14.43 -3.09 29.90
CA GLU A 51 -15.00 -4.01 30.89
C GLU A 51 -16.34 -3.50 31.45
N GLU A 52 -16.46 -2.20 31.72
CA GLU A 52 -17.71 -1.59 32.19
C GLU A 52 -18.80 -1.61 31.10
N TYR A 53 -18.45 -1.30 29.85
CA TYR A 53 -19.40 -1.43 28.73
C TYR A 53 -19.82 -2.88 28.49
N ARG A 54 -18.89 -3.84 28.60
CA ARG A 54 -19.22 -5.26 28.47
C ARG A 54 -20.20 -5.72 29.53
N ARG A 55 -20.06 -5.24 30.77
CA ARG A 55 -21.02 -5.49 31.85
C ARG A 55 -22.40 -4.91 31.53
N ARG A 56 -22.46 -3.68 31.00
CA ARG A 56 -23.72 -3.02 30.60
C ARG A 56 -24.40 -3.70 29.39
N LEU A 57 -23.61 -4.24 28.46
CA LEU A 57 -24.09 -4.89 27.24
C LEU A 57 -24.42 -6.39 27.42
N ASP A 58 -24.05 -6.97 28.57
CA ASP A 58 -24.01 -8.43 28.78
C ASP A 58 -23.17 -9.12 27.68
N ASN A 59 -21.93 -8.64 27.51
CA ASN A 59 -21.01 -9.10 26.47
C ASN A 59 -19.86 -9.94 27.07
N GLY A 60 -19.84 -11.23 26.75
CA GLY A 60 -18.83 -12.19 27.19
C GLY A 60 -17.72 -12.49 26.19
N HIS A 61 -17.65 -11.79 25.05
CA HIS A 61 -16.72 -12.12 23.95
C HIS A 61 -15.35 -11.44 24.12
N PRO A 62 -14.30 -11.89 23.39
CA PRO A 62 -13.03 -11.18 23.31
C PRO A 62 -13.19 -9.75 22.85
N PHE A 63 -12.29 -8.87 23.29
CA PHE A 63 -12.27 -7.46 22.91
C PHE A 63 -10.85 -6.96 22.67
N ILE A 64 -10.76 -5.81 22.02
CA ILE A 64 -9.52 -5.14 21.61
C ILE A 64 -9.54 -3.74 22.20
N ALA A 65 -8.51 -3.42 23.00
CA ALA A 65 -8.37 -2.13 23.67
C ALA A 65 -7.28 -1.27 23.04
N GLU A 66 -7.35 0.05 23.30
CA GLU A 66 -6.30 1.04 23.00
C GLU A 66 -5.76 0.94 21.57
N ASN A 67 -6.69 0.99 20.61
CA ASN A 67 -6.41 1.00 19.18
C ASN A 67 -5.66 -0.25 18.68
N GLY A 68 -5.84 -1.40 19.34
CA GLY A 68 -5.17 -2.64 18.95
C GLY A 68 -3.94 -2.98 19.78
N GLY A 69 -3.67 -2.26 20.88
CA GLY A 69 -2.52 -2.52 21.74
C GLY A 69 -2.61 -3.87 22.46
N GLY A 70 -3.82 -4.29 22.84
CA GLY A 70 -4.05 -5.58 23.49
C GLY A 70 -5.33 -6.26 23.04
N ILE A 71 -5.25 -7.57 22.78
CA ILE A 71 -6.42 -8.44 22.56
C ILE A 71 -6.66 -9.23 23.85
N PHE A 72 -7.82 -9.03 24.46
CA PHE A 72 -8.21 -9.66 25.72
C PHE A 72 -9.21 -10.78 25.45
N ILE A 73 -8.78 -12.02 25.69
CA ILE A 73 -9.56 -13.23 25.41
C ILE A 73 -9.96 -13.86 26.75
N PRO A 74 -11.27 -14.04 27.04
CA PRO A 74 -11.70 -14.71 28.26
C PRO A 74 -11.13 -16.13 28.38
N HIS A 75 -10.84 -16.56 29.61
CA HIS A 75 -10.33 -17.90 29.86
C HIS A 75 -11.24 -18.99 29.28
N GLY A 76 -10.64 -19.94 28.56
CA GLY A 76 -11.37 -21.06 27.94
C GLY A 76 -12.27 -20.68 26.75
N TYR A 77 -12.23 -19.44 26.27
CA TYR A 77 -13.09 -19.00 25.16
C TYR A 77 -12.80 -19.73 23.85
N PHE A 78 -11.51 -19.87 23.51
CA PHE A 78 -11.06 -20.66 22.38
C PHE A 78 -10.47 -21.99 22.84
N SER A 79 -10.76 -23.06 22.10
CA SER A 79 -10.14 -24.37 22.25
C SER A 79 -8.87 -24.54 21.40
N VAL A 80 -8.52 -23.53 20.60
CA VAL A 80 -7.30 -23.53 19.77
C VAL A 80 -6.09 -23.03 20.57
N PRO A 81 -4.85 -23.44 20.20
CA PRO A 81 -3.65 -22.94 20.87
C PRO A 81 -3.54 -21.41 20.81
N LEU A 82 -3.23 -20.79 21.95
CA LEU A 82 -3.08 -19.34 22.10
C LEU A 82 -1.69 -19.03 22.65
N ASP A 83 -0.89 -18.31 21.85
CA ASP A 83 0.32 -17.65 22.32
C ASP A 83 -0.07 -16.30 22.94
N ALA A 84 -0.34 -16.33 24.24
CA ALA A 84 -0.92 -15.21 24.99
C ALA A 84 -0.47 -15.27 26.45
N ALA A 85 -0.13 -14.11 27.01
CA ALA A 85 0.21 -13.94 28.42
C ALA A 85 -1.04 -14.01 29.31
N GLU A 86 -0.83 -14.23 30.61
CA GLU A 86 -1.89 -14.15 31.62
C GLU A 86 -2.12 -12.68 32.04
N SER A 87 -3.38 -12.24 32.08
CA SER A 87 -3.76 -10.89 32.51
C SER A 87 -5.11 -10.87 33.21
N GLY A 88 -5.12 -11.15 34.51
CA GLY A 88 -6.34 -11.23 35.31
C GLY A 88 -7.29 -12.31 34.79
N ASN A 89 -8.50 -11.90 34.37
CA ASN A 89 -9.52 -12.82 33.86
C ASN A 89 -9.35 -13.17 32.37
N TYR A 90 -8.23 -12.80 31.75
CA TYR A 90 -8.00 -12.95 30.31
C TYR A 90 -6.65 -13.57 29.99
N ARG A 91 -6.61 -14.20 28.82
CA ARG A 91 -5.41 -14.40 28.01
C ARG A 91 -5.20 -13.16 27.15
N LEU A 92 -4.05 -12.52 27.29
CA LEU A 92 -3.68 -11.28 26.61
C LEU A 92 -2.71 -11.58 25.46
N ILE A 93 -3.10 -11.23 24.23
CA ILE A 93 -2.17 -11.11 23.10
C ILE A 93 -1.70 -9.66 23.08
N LEU A 94 -0.41 -9.48 23.38
CA LEU A 94 0.23 -8.17 23.42
C LEU A 94 0.75 -7.79 22.03
N LEU A 95 0.25 -6.66 21.50
CA LEU A 95 0.70 -6.07 20.24
C LEU A 95 1.40 -4.74 20.47
N GLY A 96 0.94 -3.98 21.46
CA GLY A 96 1.41 -2.64 21.75
C GLY A 96 2.62 -2.58 22.67
N MET A 97 3.22 -1.40 22.69
CA MET A 97 4.31 -1.05 23.60
C MET A 97 3.73 -0.73 24.99
N PRO A 98 4.41 -1.09 26.11
CA PRO A 98 3.95 -0.73 27.44
C PRO A 98 3.79 0.79 27.64
N TYR A 99 2.69 1.19 28.27
CA TYR A 99 2.34 2.60 28.51
C TYR A 99 3.48 3.45 29.07
N ALA A 100 4.21 2.93 30.06
CA ALA A 100 5.30 3.65 30.71
C ALA A 100 6.39 4.10 29.70
N GLU A 101 6.66 3.28 28.68
CA GLU A 101 7.65 3.61 27.65
C GLU A 101 7.12 4.67 26.68
N ILE A 102 5.87 4.53 26.23
CA ILE A 102 5.18 5.52 25.38
C ILE A 102 5.18 6.87 26.08
N ARG A 103 4.79 6.89 27.35
CA ARG A 103 4.70 8.10 28.16
C ARG A 103 6.07 8.75 28.35
N SER A 104 7.10 7.98 28.63
CA SER A 104 8.47 8.50 28.76
C SER A 104 8.95 9.18 27.46
N ARG A 105 8.69 8.54 26.32
CA ARG A 105 9.02 9.10 25.00
C ARG A 105 8.19 10.36 24.67
N PHE A 106 6.89 10.34 24.96
CA PHE A 106 6.01 11.50 24.77
C PHE A 106 6.49 12.72 25.55
N VAL A 107 6.83 12.55 26.84
CA VAL A 107 7.35 13.64 27.68
C VAL A 107 8.69 14.16 27.14
N ARG A 108 9.60 13.26 26.76
CA ARG A 108 10.90 13.65 26.17
C ARG A 108 10.71 14.46 24.89
N LEU A 109 9.86 14.01 23.96
CA LEU A 109 9.58 14.72 22.71
C LEU A 109 8.98 16.10 22.98
N ARG A 110 8.04 16.19 23.92
CA ARG A 110 7.41 17.44 24.32
C ARG A 110 8.44 18.45 24.82
N GLU A 111 9.32 18.02 25.72
CA GLU A 111 10.35 18.88 26.33
C GLU A 111 11.41 19.29 25.31
N GLN A 112 11.86 18.37 24.45
CA GLN A 112 12.88 18.64 23.43
C GLN A 112 12.43 19.67 22.39
N LEU A 113 11.15 19.62 22.02
CA LEU A 113 10.57 20.50 21.00
C LEU A 113 9.92 21.75 21.58
N GLY A 114 9.80 21.84 22.91
CA GLY A 114 9.01 22.90 23.56
C GLY A 114 7.54 22.89 23.13
N ALA A 115 7.01 21.70 22.76
CA ALA A 115 5.69 21.56 22.19
C ALA A 115 4.61 21.81 23.26
N ARG A 116 3.57 22.57 22.89
CA ARG A 116 2.43 22.84 23.79
C ARG A 116 1.41 21.70 23.69
N VAL A 117 1.73 20.56 24.27
CA VAL A 117 0.90 19.35 24.26
C VAL A 117 0.71 18.77 25.66
N ARG A 118 -0.50 18.28 25.93
CA ARG A 118 -0.83 17.60 27.18
C ARG A 118 -1.46 16.24 26.89
N GLY A 119 -0.94 15.21 27.52
CA GLY A 119 -1.55 13.89 27.53
C GLY A 119 -2.49 13.70 28.72
N PHE A 120 -3.29 12.64 28.75
CA PHE A 120 -4.20 12.35 29.86
C PHE A 120 -3.48 12.19 31.22
N ALA A 121 -2.22 11.72 31.21
CA ALA A 121 -1.42 11.68 32.44
C ALA A 121 -1.05 13.07 32.99
N ASP A 122 -1.05 14.11 32.14
CA ASP A 122 -0.83 15.49 32.57
C ASP A 122 -2.10 16.17 33.10
N MET A 123 -3.25 15.50 32.99
CA MET A 123 -4.56 16.07 33.29
C MET A 123 -5.18 15.49 34.57
N THR A 124 -5.95 16.31 35.28
CA THR A 124 -6.84 15.82 36.35
C THR A 124 -8.04 15.07 35.77
N VAL A 125 -8.77 14.35 36.64
CA VAL A 125 -10.00 13.65 36.25
C VAL A 125 -11.02 14.65 35.70
N GLU A 126 -11.16 15.81 36.34
CA GLU A 126 -12.08 16.87 35.94
C GLU A 126 -11.71 17.44 34.58
N GLU A 127 -10.42 17.65 34.30
CA GLU A 127 -9.96 18.11 32.99
C GLU A 127 -10.25 17.09 31.89
N VAL A 128 -10.02 15.79 32.15
CA VAL A 128 -10.36 14.71 31.21
C VAL A 128 -11.87 14.64 30.99
N SER A 129 -12.69 14.73 32.05
CA SER A 129 -14.15 14.77 31.97
C SER A 129 -14.64 15.93 31.11
N VAL A 130 -14.12 17.14 31.33
CA VAL A 130 -14.51 18.32 30.52
C VAL A 130 -14.11 18.15 29.06
N LEU A 131 -12.90 17.62 28.80
CA LEU A 131 -12.40 17.43 27.44
C LEU A 131 -13.19 16.39 26.65
N THR A 132 -13.59 15.30 27.31
CA THR A 132 -14.19 14.13 26.66
C THR A 132 -15.72 14.09 26.74
N GLY A 133 -16.31 14.83 27.69
CA GLY A 133 -17.71 14.71 28.06
C GLY A 133 -18.04 13.51 28.95
N LEU A 134 -17.02 12.76 29.41
CA LEU A 134 -17.20 11.61 30.30
C LEU A 134 -17.56 12.04 31.73
N SER A 135 -18.32 11.22 32.45
CA SER A 135 -18.50 11.39 33.89
C SER A 135 -17.16 11.28 34.65
N PRO A 136 -17.04 11.81 35.88
CA PRO A 136 -15.81 11.69 36.66
C PRO A 136 -15.33 10.23 36.83
N ASP A 137 -16.26 9.30 37.05
CA ASP A 137 -15.94 7.88 37.21
C ASP A 137 -15.42 7.29 35.89
N GLU A 138 -16.03 7.61 34.75
CA GLU A 138 -15.56 7.17 33.43
C GLU A 138 -14.21 7.80 33.07
N ALA A 139 -13.97 9.06 33.43
CA ALA A 139 -12.70 9.72 33.22
C ALA A 139 -11.56 9.10 34.05
N VAL A 140 -11.87 8.56 35.25
CA VAL A 140 -10.90 7.74 36.00
C VAL A 140 -10.52 6.49 35.22
N LEU A 141 -11.49 5.79 34.60
CA LEU A 141 -11.22 4.61 33.78
C LEU A 141 -10.44 4.95 32.50
N ALA A 142 -10.78 6.06 31.85
CA ALA A 142 -10.12 6.52 30.63
C ALA A 142 -8.64 6.89 30.81
N ARG A 143 -8.21 7.14 32.06
CA ARG A 143 -6.81 7.41 32.44
C ARG A 143 -6.02 6.14 32.78
N GLN A 144 -6.66 4.98 32.89
CA GLN A 144 -5.99 3.69 33.18
C GLN A 144 -5.48 3.06 31.88
N ARG A 145 -4.42 3.65 31.32
CA ARG A 145 -3.85 3.28 30.01
C ARG A 145 -2.77 2.21 30.12
N ASP A 146 -2.77 1.28 29.18
CA ASP A 146 -1.81 0.17 29.08
C ASP A 146 -0.90 0.26 27.84
N PHE A 147 -1.38 0.83 26.73
CA PHE A 147 -0.77 0.73 25.39
C PHE A 147 -0.82 2.01 24.53
N ASP A 148 -1.53 3.07 24.94
CA ASP A 148 -1.49 4.38 24.27
C ASP A 148 -1.58 5.56 25.25
N GLU A 149 -1.24 6.76 24.78
CA GLU A 149 -1.49 8.01 25.53
C GLU A 149 -2.32 8.94 24.64
N PRO A 150 -3.57 9.25 25.03
CA PRO A 150 -4.33 10.30 24.38
C PRO A 150 -3.74 11.66 24.73
N PHE A 151 -3.68 12.55 23.75
CA PHE A 151 -3.15 13.90 23.93
C PHE A 151 -3.87 14.95 23.08
N VAL A 152 -3.71 16.20 23.49
CA VAL A 152 -4.23 17.38 22.79
C VAL A 152 -3.15 18.46 22.70
N PHE A 153 -3.24 19.26 21.65
CA PHE A 153 -2.47 20.48 21.49
C PHE A 153 -3.17 21.64 22.19
N GLU A 154 -2.41 22.51 22.85
CA GLU A 154 -2.91 23.81 23.30
C GLU A 154 -2.96 24.78 22.10
N GLY A 155 -4.00 24.64 21.27
CA GLY A 155 -4.17 25.41 20.04
C GLY A 155 -4.24 24.51 18.81
N LEU A 156 -3.67 24.97 17.70
CA LEU A 156 -3.64 24.21 16.45
C LEU A 156 -2.68 23.01 16.56
N PRO A 157 -2.96 21.89 15.86
CA PRO A 157 -2.04 20.77 15.78
C PRO A 157 -0.64 21.18 15.29
N ASP A 158 0.39 20.70 15.99
CA ASP A 158 1.78 20.92 15.61
C ASP A 158 2.31 19.73 14.79
N GLU A 159 2.35 19.92 13.48
CA GLU A 159 2.88 18.95 12.51
C GLU A 159 4.33 18.53 12.76
N SER A 160 5.14 19.40 13.37
CA SER A 160 6.53 19.06 13.71
C SER A 160 6.60 18.04 14.84
N PHE A 161 5.68 18.15 15.81
CA PHE A 161 5.55 17.19 16.90
C PHE A 161 5.07 15.82 16.38
N LEU A 162 4.08 15.80 15.49
CA LEU A 162 3.58 14.56 14.87
C LEU A 162 4.68 13.82 14.07
N ARG A 163 5.45 14.55 13.25
CA ARG A 163 6.62 13.98 12.56
C ARG A 163 7.69 13.47 13.52
N ALA A 164 7.89 14.12 14.66
CA ALA A 164 8.85 13.68 15.67
C ALA A 164 8.42 12.40 16.39
N ILE A 165 7.11 12.20 16.59
CA ILE A 165 6.56 10.92 17.06
C ILE A 165 6.98 9.81 16.08
N GLU A 166 6.72 9.99 14.79
CA GLU A 166 7.06 9.03 13.74
C GLU A 166 8.57 8.76 13.67
N ALA A 167 9.38 9.81 13.69
CA ALA A 167 10.84 9.70 13.67
C ALA A 167 11.41 8.96 14.90
N SER A 168 10.69 8.94 16.02
CA SER A 168 11.06 8.19 17.23
C SER A 168 10.71 6.69 17.16
N GLY A 169 10.09 6.24 16.06
CA GLY A 169 9.60 4.88 15.86
C GLY A 169 8.27 4.58 16.56
N LEU A 170 7.56 5.62 17.02
CA LEU A 170 6.20 5.52 17.52
C LEU A 170 5.19 5.90 16.43
N CYS A 171 3.94 5.52 16.63
CA CYS A 171 2.84 5.87 15.74
C CYS A 171 1.92 6.87 16.43
N TRP A 172 1.12 7.58 15.63
CA TRP A 172 0.00 8.36 16.13
C TRP A 172 -1.22 8.14 15.26
N THR A 173 -2.40 8.33 15.85
CA THR A 173 -3.68 8.35 15.14
C THR A 173 -4.57 9.43 15.70
N GLN A 174 -5.65 9.74 14.99
CA GLN A 174 -6.61 10.76 15.39
C GLN A 174 -8.02 10.26 15.16
N GLY A 175 -8.76 10.08 16.25
CA GLY A 175 -10.22 10.05 16.26
C GLY A 175 -10.74 11.42 16.71
N ARG A 176 -11.54 11.44 17.78
CA ARG A 176 -11.92 12.71 18.44
C ARG A 176 -10.72 13.40 19.12
N ILE A 177 -9.77 12.63 19.61
CA ILE A 177 -8.54 13.08 20.29
C ILE A 177 -7.35 12.39 19.60
N PHE A 178 -6.16 12.97 19.68
CA PHE A 178 -4.94 12.32 19.18
C PHE A 178 -4.48 11.25 20.15
N HIS A 179 -3.91 10.17 19.63
CA HIS A 179 -3.29 9.11 20.42
C HIS A 179 -1.87 8.90 19.94
N ILE A 180 -0.91 8.83 20.86
CA ILE A 180 0.44 8.34 20.59
C ILE A 180 0.53 6.89 21.07
N MET A 181 1.11 6.02 20.26
CA MET A 181 1.09 4.58 20.49
C MET A 181 2.32 3.88 19.90
N GLY A 182 2.52 2.62 20.27
CA GLY A 182 3.51 1.76 19.62
C GLY A 182 3.15 1.44 18.16
N ASN A 183 3.94 0.57 17.53
CA ASN A 183 3.63 0.06 16.19
C ASN A 183 2.53 -1.02 16.26
N HIS A 184 1.29 -0.59 16.49
CA HIS A 184 0.08 -1.42 16.50
C HIS A 184 -1.12 -0.64 15.95
N ASP A 185 -2.14 -1.38 15.49
CA ASP A 185 -3.38 -0.83 14.96
C ASP A 185 -4.56 -1.82 15.14
N LYS A 186 -5.79 -1.30 15.03
CA LYS A 186 -7.02 -2.09 15.16
C LYS A 186 -7.11 -3.23 14.13
N GLY A 187 -6.59 -3.02 12.92
CA GLY A 187 -6.63 -3.99 11.83
C GLY A 187 -5.82 -5.23 12.17
N ARG A 188 -4.56 -5.08 12.59
CA ARG A 188 -3.71 -6.20 13.04
C ARG A 188 -4.37 -7.00 14.17
N ALA A 189 -4.96 -6.31 15.15
CA ALA A 189 -5.64 -6.96 16.25
C ALA A 189 -6.89 -7.74 15.80
N VAL A 190 -7.71 -7.14 14.93
CA VAL A 190 -8.90 -7.79 14.35
C VAL A 190 -8.48 -8.98 13.48
N ASN A 191 -7.45 -8.86 12.65
CA ASN A 191 -6.97 -9.94 11.79
C ASN A 191 -6.53 -11.18 12.60
N ILE A 192 -5.76 -10.97 13.68
CA ILE A 192 -5.36 -12.05 14.60
C ILE A 192 -6.59 -12.72 15.20
N LEU A 193 -7.54 -11.93 15.71
CA LEU A 193 -8.73 -12.47 16.35
C LEU A 193 -9.64 -13.22 15.35
N MET A 194 -9.81 -12.70 14.13
CA MET A 194 -10.53 -13.39 13.06
C MET A 194 -9.84 -14.69 12.66
N SER A 195 -8.51 -14.74 12.70
CA SER A 195 -7.75 -15.98 12.47
C SER A 195 -8.04 -17.03 13.54
N LEU A 196 -8.14 -16.63 14.82
CA LEU A 196 -8.54 -17.54 15.91
C LEU A 196 -9.98 -18.05 15.72
N TYR A 197 -10.91 -17.17 15.35
CA TYR A 197 -12.28 -17.58 15.03
C TYR A 197 -12.32 -18.55 13.85
N ARG A 198 -11.53 -18.32 12.79
CA ARG A 198 -11.43 -19.25 11.64
C ARG A 198 -10.83 -20.59 12.03
N GLN A 199 -9.83 -20.61 12.90
CA GLN A 199 -9.28 -21.88 13.39
C GLN A 199 -10.31 -22.68 14.21
N GLN A 200 -11.16 -22.01 14.99
CA GLN A 200 -12.17 -22.68 15.80
C GLN A 200 -13.41 -23.12 15.00
N TYR A 201 -13.92 -22.26 14.13
CA TYR A 201 -15.21 -22.46 13.44
C TYR A 201 -15.07 -22.81 11.96
N GLY A 202 -13.85 -22.82 11.42
CA GLY A 202 -13.56 -22.99 10.01
C GLY A 202 -13.89 -21.72 9.21
N SER A 203 -15.08 -21.68 8.63
CA SER A 203 -15.52 -20.54 7.82
C SER A 203 -16.12 -19.45 8.72
N VAL A 204 -15.68 -18.21 8.52
CA VAL A 204 -16.13 -17.03 9.27
C VAL A 204 -16.54 -15.94 8.28
N ALA A 205 -17.60 -15.21 8.60
CA ALA A 205 -17.99 -13.98 7.91
C ALA A 205 -17.91 -12.82 8.90
N SER A 206 -17.07 -11.82 8.64
CA SER A 206 -16.84 -10.71 9.56
C SER A 206 -17.53 -9.42 9.12
N ILE A 207 -18.15 -8.73 10.07
CA ILE A 207 -18.75 -7.40 9.89
C ILE A 207 -17.94 -6.44 10.75
N GLY A 208 -17.45 -5.35 10.16
CA GLY A 208 -16.71 -4.30 10.88
C GLY A 208 -17.50 -3.00 10.84
N LEU A 209 -17.73 -2.37 11.99
CA LEU A 209 -18.41 -1.08 12.07
C LEU A 209 -17.51 -0.05 12.76
N GLY A 210 -17.34 1.11 12.13
CA GLY A 210 -16.59 2.25 12.64
C GLY A 210 -17.11 3.55 12.03
N ASP A 211 -16.69 4.70 12.56
CA ASP A 211 -17.18 6.02 12.13
C ASP A 211 -16.08 6.96 11.64
N SER A 212 -14.81 6.69 11.97
CA SER A 212 -13.72 7.64 11.80
C SER A 212 -12.41 7.00 11.34
N LEU A 213 -11.43 7.81 10.93
CA LEU A 213 -10.22 7.34 10.24
C LEU A 213 -9.42 6.29 11.02
N ASN A 214 -9.41 6.35 12.35
CA ASN A 214 -8.75 5.35 13.20
C ASN A 214 -9.37 3.94 13.10
N ASP A 215 -10.60 3.82 12.56
CA ASP A 215 -11.24 2.53 12.29
C ASP A 215 -10.87 1.94 10.94
N LEU A 216 -10.30 2.73 10.03
CA LEU A 216 -9.92 2.29 8.69
C LEU A 216 -9.11 0.98 8.71
N PRO A 217 -8.09 0.78 9.59
CA PRO A 217 -7.38 -0.48 9.68
C PRO A 217 -8.30 -1.68 9.99
N MET A 218 -9.26 -1.55 10.89
CA MET A 218 -10.25 -2.61 11.16
C MET A 218 -11.17 -2.84 9.95
N LEU A 219 -11.66 -1.76 9.34
CA LEU A 219 -12.58 -1.85 8.21
C LEU A 219 -11.94 -2.50 6.98
N MET A 220 -10.62 -2.39 6.79
CA MET A 220 -9.90 -3.10 5.72
C MET A 220 -9.80 -4.62 5.94
N GLU A 221 -9.97 -5.10 7.18
CA GLU A 221 -9.71 -6.49 7.56
C GLU A 221 -10.98 -7.36 7.64
N VAL A 222 -12.15 -6.75 7.42
CA VAL A 222 -13.46 -7.42 7.52
C VAL A 222 -14.11 -7.67 6.17
N ASP A 223 -14.98 -8.68 6.08
CA ASP A 223 -15.69 -9.03 4.85
C ASP A 223 -16.77 -7.97 4.49
N HIS A 224 -17.41 -7.40 5.53
CA HIS A 224 -18.45 -6.39 5.43
C HIS A 224 -18.11 -5.14 6.24
N PRO A 225 -17.32 -4.20 5.67
CA PRO A 225 -17.04 -2.93 6.32
C PRO A 225 -18.24 -1.99 6.24
N VAL A 226 -18.57 -1.38 7.37
CA VAL A 226 -19.64 -0.41 7.53
C VAL A 226 -19.06 0.87 8.12
N LEU A 227 -19.22 1.98 7.40
CA LEU A 227 -18.96 3.31 7.90
C LEU A 227 -20.24 3.93 8.44
N VAL A 228 -20.25 4.22 9.73
CA VAL A 228 -21.35 4.87 10.44
C VAL A 228 -21.31 6.37 10.18
N ARG A 229 -22.48 6.93 9.88
CA ARG A 229 -22.65 8.36 9.63
C ARG A 229 -22.50 9.16 10.92
N HIS A 230 -21.93 10.35 10.82
CA HIS A 230 -21.88 11.31 11.93
C HIS A 230 -23.24 12.02 12.10
N GLU A 231 -23.47 12.61 13.28
CA GLU A 231 -24.71 13.34 13.61
C GLU A 231 -24.97 14.53 12.67
N ASP A 232 -23.92 15.16 12.14
CA ASP A 232 -24.02 16.24 11.15
C ASP A 232 -24.38 15.76 9.74
N GLY A 233 -24.57 14.45 9.56
CA GLY A 233 -24.89 13.81 8.29
C GLY A 233 -23.68 13.51 7.41
N SER A 234 -22.47 13.85 7.86
CA SER A 234 -21.24 13.59 7.13
C SER A 234 -20.67 12.19 7.39
N PHE A 235 -19.64 11.86 6.61
CA PHE A 235 -18.81 10.69 6.78
C PHE A 235 -17.36 11.15 6.71
N ASP A 236 -16.44 10.43 7.34
CA ASP A 236 -15.02 10.70 7.14
C ASP A 236 -14.63 10.44 5.67
N ALA A 237 -14.43 11.51 4.91
CA ALA A 237 -14.17 11.46 3.48
C ALA A 237 -12.85 10.77 3.12
N ARG A 238 -11.94 10.61 4.10
CA ARG A 238 -10.66 9.92 3.94
C ARG A 238 -10.84 8.39 3.88
N ILE A 239 -11.99 7.87 4.32
CA ILE A 239 -12.30 6.44 4.29
C ILE A 239 -12.95 6.09 2.95
N ALA A 240 -12.13 5.57 2.05
CA ALA A 240 -12.54 5.11 0.73
C ALA A 240 -11.97 3.71 0.45
N ILE A 241 -12.68 2.68 0.90
CA ILE A 241 -12.32 1.28 0.70
C ILE A 241 -13.39 0.54 -0.11
N PRO A 242 -13.04 -0.55 -0.83
CA PRO A 242 -14.03 -1.37 -1.53
C PRO A 242 -15.09 -1.92 -0.56
N ARG A 243 -16.33 -2.10 -1.05
CA ARG A 243 -17.45 -2.72 -0.31
C ARG A 243 -17.94 -1.96 0.93
N LEU A 244 -17.44 -0.74 1.15
CA LEU A 244 -17.86 0.10 2.27
C LEU A 244 -19.36 0.38 2.21
N LEU A 245 -20.09 -0.20 3.15
CA LEU A 245 -21.48 0.13 3.39
C LEU A 245 -21.53 1.42 4.21
N LYS A 246 -22.50 2.29 3.92
CA LYS A 246 -22.71 3.53 4.66
C LYS A 246 -24.08 3.49 5.32
N THR A 247 -24.14 3.78 6.61
CA THR A 247 -25.41 3.79 7.34
C THR A 247 -26.31 4.94 6.89
N LYS A 248 -27.63 4.78 6.98
CA LYS A 248 -28.57 5.90 6.70
C LYS A 248 -28.94 6.71 7.93
N LEU A 249 -28.59 6.23 9.11
CA LEU A 249 -28.78 6.90 10.39
C LEU A 249 -27.41 7.06 11.06
N PRO A 250 -27.23 8.05 11.95
CA PRO A 250 -25.97 8.20 12.66
C PRO A 250 -25.87 7.25 13.86
N GLY A 251 -24.65 7.09 14.36
CA GLY A 251 -24.32 6.40 15.61
C GLY A 251 -25.08 5.08 15.84
N PRO A 252 -25.60 4.84 17.06
CA PRO A 252 -26.21 3.57 17.43
C PRO A 252 -27.46 3.22 16.62
N ALA A 253 -28.16 4.21 16.06
CA ALA A 253 -29.32 3.97 15.19
C ALA A 253 -28.89 3.45 13.81
N GLY A 254 -27.83 4.01 13.23
CA GLY A 254 -27.21 3.53 11.99
C GLY A 254 -26.60 2.15 12.13
N TRP A 255 -25.94 1.93 13.27
CA TRP A 255 -25.43 0.63 13.68
C TRP A 255 -26.55 -0.41 13.74
N ASN A 256 -27.65 -0.09 14.44
CA ASN A 256 -28.82 -0.96 14.55
C ASN A 256 -29.42 -1.32 13.19
N GLU A 257 -29.70 -0.31 12.36
CA GLU A 257 -30.28 -0.51 11.01
C GLU A 257 -29.45 -1.51 10.21
N THR A 258 -28.14 -1.30 10.17
CA THR A 258 -27.24 -2.08 9.31
C THR A 258 -27.01 -3.47 9.86
N VAL A 259 -26.79 -3.63 11.16
CA VAL A 259 -26.64 -4.95 11.78
C VAL A 259 -27.92 -5.76 11.63
N MET A 260 -29.09 -5.17 11.86
CA MET A 260 -30.37 -5.84 11.64
C MET A 260 -30.52 -6.25 10.17
N GLN A 261 -30.17 -5.39 9.22
CA GLN A 261 -30.23 -5.71 7.78
C GLN A 261 -29.30 -6.87 7.41
N LEU A 262 -28.07 -6.86 7.93
CA LEU A 262 -27.07 -7.89 7.64
C LEU A 262 -27.42 -9.23 8.29
N LEU A 263 -28.04 -9.22 9.48
CA LEU A 263 -28.48 -10.43 10.15
C LEU A 263 -29.88 -10.92 9.69
N ALA A 264 -30.77 -10.05 9.22
CA ALA A 264 -32.15 -10.42 8.85
C ALA A 264 -32.28 -11.23 7.55
N GLN A 265 -31.25 -11.28 6.72
CA GLN A 265 -31.26 -12.12 5.51
C GLN A 265 -31.34 -13.60 5.93
N GLU A 266 -32.46 -14.27 5.62
CA GLU A 266 -32.69 -15.68 5.97
C GLU A 266 -31.59 -16.60 5.40
N PRO A 267 -31.27 -17.71 6.09
CA PRO A 267 -30.37 -18.74 5.60
C PRO A 267 -30.99 -19.47 4.40
N GLY A 268 -30.91 -18.87 3.21
CA GLY A 268 -31.57 -19.35 1.99
C GLY A 268 -31.95 -18.26 0.99
N GLY A 269 -31.95 -16.98 1.40
CA GLY A 269 -31.89 -15.86 0.44
C GLY A 269 -30.56 -15.95 -0.30
N ASN A 270 -30.60 -15.79 -1.63
CA ASN A 270 -29.52 -16.21 -2.51
C ASN A 270 -28.22 -15.43 -2.27
N PHE A 271 -27.46 -15.83 -1.23
CA PHE A 271 -26.07 -15.46 -1.07
C PHE A 271 -25.30 -15.86 -2.32
N SER A 272 -25.71 -16.87 -3.12
CA SER A 272 -24.94 -17.32 -4.28
C SER A 272 -24.82 -16.28 -5.41
N ALA A 273 -25.84 -15.47 -5.70
CA ALA A 273 -25.73 -14.51 -6.82
C ALA A 273 -24.84 -13.29 -6.46
N LEU A 274 -24.88 -12.86 -5.20
CA LEU A 274 -24.02 -11.82 -4.66
C LEU A 274 -22.65 -12.38 -4.22
N SER A 275 -22.56 -13.60 -3.67
CA SER A 275 -21.32 -14.27 -3.24
C SER A 275 -20.53 -14.80 -4.42
N ASP A 276 -21.14 -15.24 -5.51
CA ASP A 276 -20.36 -15.61 -6.69
C ASP A 276 -19.73 -14.34 -7.27
N ARG A 277 -20.50 -13.26 -7.44
CA ARG A 277 -19.95 -11.96 -7.85
C ARG A 277 -18.95 -11.41 -6.84
N GLN A 278 -19.20 -11.55 -5.54
CA GLN A 278 -18.37 -10.99 -4.47
C GLN A 278 -17.10 -11.80 -4.24
N ASN A 279 -17.18 -13.13 -4.28
CA ASN A 279 -16.03 -14.04 -4.32
C ASN A 279 -15.20 -13.78 -5.59
N LEU A 280 -15.85 -13.53 -6.73
CA LEU A 280 -15.15 -13.10 -7.94
C LEU A 280 -14.46 -11.74 -7.73
N LEU A 281 -15.09 -10.79 -7.05
CA LEU A 281 -14.47 -9.50 -6.67
C LEU A 281 -13.38 -9.66 -5.61
N ASP A 282 -13.45 -10.64 -4.71
CA ASP A 282 -12.42 -11.00 -3.72
C ASP A 282 -11.19 -11.57 -4.40
N ILE A 283 -11.41 -12.59 -5.22
CA ILE A 283 -10.37 -13.20 -6.04
C ILE A 283 -9.74 -12.12 -6.92
N PHE A 284 -10.56 -11.24 -7.54
CA PHE A 284 -10.09 -10.12 -8.34
C PHE A 284 -9.29 -9.10 -7.52
N ASN A 285 -9.78 -8.68 -6.35
CA ASN A 285 -9.10 -7.69 -5.51
C ASN A 285 -7.83 -8.25 -4.87
N ALA A 286 -7.83 -9.51 -4.43
CA ALA A 286 -6.65 -10.20 -3.94
C ALA A 286 -5.61 -10.35 -5.07
N ALA A 287 -6.05 -10.68 -6.29
CA ALA A 287 -5.20 -10.67 -7.46
C ALA A 287 -4.63 -9.26 -7.73
N LEU A 288 -5.45 -8.21 -7.65
CA LEU A 288 -5.01 -6.81 -7.80
C LEU A 288 -4.02 -6.39 -6.72
N ALA A 289 -4.27 -6.72 -5.45
CA ALA A 289 -3.40 -6.39 -4.33
C ALA A 289 -2.06 -7.14 -4.41
N ALA A 290 -2.08 -8.39 -4.88
CA ALA A 290 -0.87 -9.18 -5.12
C ALA A 290 0.00 -8.61 -6.24
N VAL A 291 -0.59 -7.85 -7.17
CA VAL A 291 0.13 -7.14 -8.24
C VAL A 291 0.20 -5.63 -8.01
N ASP A 292 -0.14 -5.13 -6.81
CA ASP A 292 0.11 -3.74 -6.45
C ASP A 292 1.63 -3.48 -6.56
N PRO A 293 2.06 -2.43 -7.28
CA PRO A 293 3.48 -2.26 -7.60
C PRO A 293 4.37 -2.07 -6.37
N TYR A 294 3.85 -1.46 -5.30
CA TYR A 294 4.61 -1.28 -4.06
C TYR A 294 4.76 -2.62 -3.34
N ASN A 295 3.64 -3.32 -3.12
CA ASN A 295 3.64 -4.62 -2.44
C ASN A 295 4.45 -5.68 -3.20
N ALA A 296 4.41 -5.66 -4.54
CA ALA A 296 5.22 -6.54 -5.38
C ALA A 296 6.73 -6.34 -5.14
N VAL A 297 7.17 -5.09 -5.01
CA VAL A 297 8.58 -4.78 -4.68
C VAL A 297 8.92 -5.20 -3.26
N ILE A 298 8.09 -4.88 -2.26
CA ILE A 298 8.32 -5.28 -0.85
C ILE A 298 8.36 -6.81 -0.70
N LYS A 299 7.61 -7.55 -1.51
CA LYS A 299 7.65 -9.02 -1.53
C LYS A 299 8.90 -9.56 -2.24
N ALA A 300 9.35 -8.88 -3.30
CA ALA A 300 10.49 -9.32 -4.10
C ALA A 300 11.84 -8.89 -3.51
N ALA A 301 11.86 -7.85 -2.67
CA ALA A 301 13.06 -7.28 -2.11
C ALA A 301 12.95 -7.00 -0.61
N SER A 302 14.01 -7.31 0.12
CA SER A 302 14.16 -7.01 1.55
C SER A 302 15.57 -6.56 1.88
N VAL A 303 15.75 -5.87 3.01
CA VAL A 303 17.06 -5.46 3.51
C VAL A 303 17.27 -6.04 4.89
N GLU A 304 18.30 -6.85 5.04
CA GLU A 304 18.69 -7.48 6.30
C GLU A 304 20.20 -7.33 6.49
N HIS A 305 20.65 -6.88 7.67
CA HIS A 305 22.09 -6.78 8.00
C HIS A 305 22.94 -6.07 6.92
N ASN A 306 22.43 -4.96 6.35
CA ASN A 306 23.08 -4.21 5.27
C ASN A 306 23.28 -5.00 3.95
N GLN A 307 22.55 -6.09 3.75
CA GLN A 307 22.42 -6.77 2.48
C GLN A 307 21.03 -6.50 1.89
N LEU A 308 21.01 -6.14 0.62
CA LEU A 308 19.78 -6.10 -0.18
C LEU A 308 19.58 -7.48 -0.80
N HIS A 309 18.43 -8.08 -0.50
CA HIS A 309 17.97 -9.32 -1.09
C HIS A 309 16.95 -8.98 -2.17
N VAL A 310 17.14 -9.46 -3.41
CA VAL A 310 16.18 -9.26 -4.50
C VAL A 310 16.00 -10.58 -5.24
N ALA A 311 14.79 -11.15 -5.22
CA ALA A 311 14.43 -12.37 -5.93
C ALA A 311 15.46 -13.52 -5.81
N GLY A 312 16.04 -13.69 -4.61
CA GLY A 312 17.03 -14.72 -4.30
C GLY A 312 18.50 -14.32 -4.53
N ALA A 313 18.76 -13.20 -5.21
CA ALA A 313 20.10 -12.61 -5.29
C ALA A 313 20.40 -11.75 -4.06
N LYS A 314 21.67 -11.68 -3.66
CA LYS A 314 22.14 -10.89 -2.50
C LYS A 314 23.16 -9.87 -2.96
N PHE A 315 23.02 -8.64 -2.47
CA PHE A 315 23.91 -7.53 -2.74
C PHE A 315 24.38 -6.95 -1.42
N ASP A 316 25.68 -7.02 -1.15
CA ASP A 316 26.27 -6.34 0.00
C ASP A 316 26.28 -4.84 -0.25
N LEU A 317 25.44 -4.09 0.48
CA LEU A 317 25.31 -2.65 0.29
C LEU A 317 26.58 -1.89 0.69
N ALA A 318 27.47 -2.47 1.49
CA ALA A 318 28.75 -1.86 1.82
C ALA A 318 29.79 -1.98 0.69
N ALA A 319 29.54 -2.84 -0.31
CA ALA A 319 30.44 -3.00 -1.45
C ALA A 319 30.28 -1.89 -2.50
N TYR A 320 29.24 -1.06 -2.37
CA TYR A 320 28.87 -0.01 -3.31
C TYR A 320 28.99 1.38 -2.67
N ASP A 321 29.63 2.30 -3.38
CA ASP A 321 29.73 3.70 -2.99
C ASP A 321 28.46 4.48 -3.38
N ARG A 322 27.76 3.99 -4.41
CA ARG A 322 26.57 4.63 -4.97
C ARG A 322 25.47 3.61 -5.25
N ILE A 323 24.25 3.97 -4.87
CA ILE A 323 23.04 3.25 -5.29
C ILE A 323 22.18 4.22 -6.09
N ILE A 324 21.89 3.88 -7.34
CA ILE A 324 21.05 4.70 -8.20
C ILE A 324 19.77 3.97 -8.58
N VAL A 325 18.64 4.68 -8.51
CA VAL A 325 17.32 4.14 -8.89
C VAL A 325 16.90 4.79 -10.20
N VAL A 326 16.76 4.00 -11.27
CA VAL A 326 16.34 4.48 -12.59
C VAL A 326 15.17 3.68 -13.10
N GLY A 327 14.35 4.23 -13.99
CA GLY A 327 13.24 3.45 -14.51
C GLY A 327 12.24 4.21 -15.34
N ALA A 328 11.28 3.47 -15.91
CA ALA A 328 10.14 4.07 -16.59
C ALA A 328 8.93 3.16 -16.58
N GLY A 329 7.73 3.74 -16.54
CA GLY A 329 6.49 3.00 -16.56
C GLY A 329 5.35 3.69 -15.79
N LYS A 330 4.12 3.20 -15.96
CA LYS A 330 2.94 3.73 -15.24
C LYS A 330 2.99 3.45 -13.73
N ALA A 331 3.69 2.40 -13.32
CA ALA A 331 3.73 1.92 -11.95
C ALA A 331 5.06 2.23 -11.24
N THR A 332 6.05 2.79 -11.94
CA THR A 332 7.41 2.94 -11.41
C THR A 332 7.50 3.92 -10.25
N ALA A 333 6.59 4.90 -10.12
CA ALA A 333 6.54 5.76 -8.94
C ALA A 333 6.26 4.98 -7.65
N ARG A 334 5.26 4.09 -7.68
CA ARG A 334 4.92 3.21 -6.55
C ARG A 334 6.03 2.18 -6.28
N MET A 335 6.69 1.67 -7.32
CA MET A 335 7.84 0.79 -7.18
C MET A 335 9.05 1.52 -6.54
N ALA A 336 9.32 2.76 -6.97
CA ALA A 336 10.40 3.58 -6.42
C ALA A 336 10.13 3.91 -4.94
N LEU A 337 8.88 4.19 -4.59
CA LEU A 337 8.48 4.42 -3.19
C LEU A 337 8.79 3.21 -2.31
N ALA A 338 8.59 1.99 -2.80
CA ALA A 338 8.97 0.77 -2.08
C ALA A 338 10.50 0.65 -1.92
N ILE A 339 11.28 0.95 -2.96
CA ILE A 339 12.75 0.95 -2.88
C ILE A 339 13.26 2.02 -1.90
N GLU A 340 12.68 3.21 -1.90
CA GLU A 340 12.99 4.25 -0.91
C GLU A 340 12.62 3.83 0.51
N SER A 341 11.50 3.13 0.70
CA SER A 341 11.11 2.58 2.01
C SER A 341 12.14 1.55 2.52
N LEU A 342 12.76 0.79 1.61
CA LEU A 342 13.75 -0.25 1.95
C LEU A 342 15.16 0.30 2.20
N LEU A 343 15.62 1.24 1.34
CA LEU A 343 17.01 1.71 1.32
C LEU A 343 17.19 3.10 1.94
N GLY A 344 16.13 3.91 2.01
CA GLY A 344 16.13 5.26 2.55
C GLY A 344 17.28 6.11 2.01
N ALA A 345 18.03 6.72 2.92
CA ALA A 345 19.16 7.59 2.62
C ALA A 345 20.38 6.90 1.96
N LYS A 346 20.37 5.56 1.79
CA LYS A 346 21.42 4.86 1.04
C LYS A 346 21.31 5.07 -0.48
N ILE A 347 20.13 5.48 -0.98
CA ILE A 347 19.96 5.84 -2.38
C ILE A 347 20.69 7.18 -2.60
N THR A 348 21.68 7.17 -3.48
CA THR A 348 22.50 8.35 -3.78
C THR A 348 21.76 9.32 -4.70
N SER A 349 21.07 8.79 -5.70
CA SER A 349 20.24 9.56 -6.61
C SER A 349 19.25 8.65 -7.33
N GLY A 350 18.18 9.22 -7.87
CA GLY A 350 17.27 8.46 -8.70
C GLY A 350 16.51 9.33 -9.67
N LEU A 351 16.09 8.73 -10.78
CA LEU A 351 15.24 9.36 -11.78
C LEU A 351 14.36 8.33 -12.47
N ILE A 352 13.05 8.53 -12.41
CA ILE A 352 12.07 7.72 -13.13
C ILE A 352 11.25 8.56 -14.09
N VAL A 353 10.84 7.96 -15.21
CA VAL A 353 9.88 8.56 -16.15
C VAL A 353 8.52 7.90 -16.00
N VAL A 354 7.51 8.67 -15.64
CA VAL A 354 6.15 8.19 -15.36
C VAL A 354 5.15 8.83 -16.32
N LYS A 355 3.98 8.22 -16.45
CA LYS A 355 2.86 8.84 -17.19
C LYS A 355 2.34 10.04 -16.40
N ASP A 356 1.86 11.07 -17.10
CA ASP A 356 1.13 12.19 -16.49
C ASP A 356 0.08 11.70 -15.47
N GLY A 357 0.11 12.27 -14.27
CA GLY A 357 -0.76 11.96 -13.14
C GLY A 357 -0.44 10.64 -12.41
N HIS A 358 0.70 9.98 -12.71
CA HIS A 358 1.10 8.70 -12.08
C HIS A 358 2.33 8.86 -11.18
N THR A 359 2.39 9.96 -10.44
CA THR A 359 3.46 10.26 -9.47
C THR A 359 3.19 9.64 -8.09
N ALA A 360 4.21 9.63 -7.24
CA ALA A 360 4.14 9.21 -5.84
C ALA A 360 4.96 10.17 -4.96
N PRO A 361 4.74 10.22 -3.63
CA PRO A 361 5.53 11.05 -2.73
C PRO A 361 6.93 10.44 -2.51
N LEU A 362 7.86 10.71 -3.43
CA LEU A 362 9.26 10.26 -3.36
C LEU A 362 10.14 11.33 -2.72
N SER A 363 11.11 10.89 -1.92
CA SER A 363 12.03 11.76 -1.17
C SER A 363 13.38 11.94 -1.87
N VAL A 364 13.84 10.93 -2.62
CA VAL A 364 15.19 10.92 -3.22
C VAL A 364 15.13 10.85 -4.75
N THR A 365 14.18 10.08 -5.27
CA THR A 365 14.05 9.75 -6.70
C THR A 365 13.23 10.82 -7.39
N GLU A 366 13.86 11.51 -8.34
CA GLU A 366 13.17 12.49 -9.19
C GLU A 366 12.17 11.83 -10.13
N GLN A 367 11.10 12.55 -10.45
CA GLN A 367 10.03 12.07 -11.32
C GLN A 367 9.86 13.02 -12.51
N VAL A 368 9.92 12.47 -13.71
CA VAL A 368 9.59 13.18 -14.96
C VAL A 368 8.29 12.61 -15.50
N GLU A 369 7.28 13.46 -15.63
CA GLU A 369 6.03 13.09 -16.29
C GLU A 369 6.17 13.20 -17.80
N ALA A 370 5.69 12.19 -18.53
CA ALA A 370 5.73 12.12 -19.98
C ALA A 370 4.46 11.48 -20.56
N ALA A 371 4.24 11.73 -21.85
CA ALA A 371 3.04 11.28 -22.53
C ALA A 371 3.08 9.77 -22.83
N HIS A 372 1.93 9.13 -22.65
CA HIS A 372 1.67 7.75 -23.03
C HIS A 372 0.20 7.64 -23.48
N PRO A 373 -0.12 6.97 -24.61
CA PRO A 373 0.68 5.96 -25.31
C PRO A 373 1.62 6.48 -26.40
N VAL A 374 1.48 7.73 -26.82
CA VAL A 374 2.33 8.34 -27.85
C VAL A 374 3.50 9.08 -27.17
N PRO A 375 4.76 8.72 -27.47
CA PRO A 375 5.97 9.40 -27.00
C PRO A 375 5.95 10.92 -27.18
N ASN A 376 6.52 11.68 -26.24
CA ASN A 376 6.73 13.13 -26.36
C ASN A 376 8.17 13.54 -25.96
N GLU A 377 8.48 14.84 -26.09
CA GLU A 377 9.80 15.40 -25.75
C GLU A 377 10.17 15.24 -24.27
N ALA A 378 9.18 15.25 -23.36
CA ALA A 378 9.44 15.01 -21.93
C ALA A 378 10.00 13.60 -21.69
N GLY A 379 9.50 12.59 -22.41
CA GLY A 379 10.05 11.24 -22.41
C GLY A 379 11.48 11.16 -22.95
N ILE A 380 11.82 11.99 -23.95
CA ILE A 380 13.20 12.11 -24.45
C ILE A 380 14.12 12.72 -23.39
N ALA A 381 13.73 13.86 -22.82
CA ALA A 381 14.51 14.53 -21.78
C ALA A 381 14.75 13.61 -20.58
N GLY A 382 13.70 12.91 -20.12
CA GLY A 382 13.81 11.92 -19.05
C GLY A 382 14.76 10.76 -19.39
N ALA A 383 14.62 10.17 -20.58
CA ALA A 383 15.48 9.06 -21.02
C ALA A 383 16.95 9.48 -21.19
N GLN A 384 17.22 10.70 -21.68
CA GLN A 384 18.57 11.24 -21.80
C GLN A 384 19.22 11.41 -20.43
N ARG A 385 18.49 11.95 -19.45
CA ARG A 385 18.99 12.10 -18.06
C ARG A 385 19.23 10.75 -17.39
N ILE A 386 18.34 9.76 -17.59
CA ILE A 386 18.56 8.38 -17.14
C ILE A 386 19.84 7.81 -17.77
N LEU A 387 20.03 8.00 -19.08
CA LEU A 387 21.20 7.51 -19.79
C LEU A 387 22.50 8.16 -19.29
N GLN A 388 22.47 9.45 -18.94
CA GLN A 388 23.59 10.15 -18.31
C GLN A 388 23.91 9.57 -16.92
N LEU A 389 22.90 9.31 -16.09
CA LEU A 389 23.08 8.73 -14.77
C LEU A 389 23.75 7.35 -14.82
N VAL A 390 23.28 6.46 -15.71
CA VAL A 390 23.84 5.11 -15.82
C VAL A 390 25.21 5.09 -16.49
N ARG A 391 25.50 5.98 -17.45
CA ARG A 391 26.83 6.09 -18.06
C ARG A 391 27.91 6.61 -17.11
N ALA A 392 27.50 7.32 -16.05
CA ALA A 392 28.38 7.79 -14.99
C ALA A 392 28.50 6.79 -13.83
N ALA A 393 27.96 5.58 -13.99
CA ALA A 393 28.07 4.49 -13.03
C ALA A 393 29.35 3.69 -13.27
N ASP A 394 29.97 3.23 -12.19
CA ASP A 394 31.19 2.44 -12.17
C ASP A 394 30.96 1.07 -11.49
N GLU A 395 32.00 0.26 -11.35
CA GLU A 395 31.94 -1.05 -10.70
C GLU A 395 31.55 -0.99 -9.21
N LYS A 396 31.63 0.19 -8.59
CA LYS A 396 31.18 0.49 -7.22
C LYS A 396 29.78 1.08 -7.16
N THR A 397 29.07 1.08 -8.28
CA THR A 397 27.68 1.53 -8.37
C THR A 397 26.73 0.35 -8.50
N LEU A 398 25.67 0.35 -7.69
CA LEU A 398 24.51 -0.53 -7.86
C LEU A 398 23.38 0.25 -8.55
N VAL A 399 22.94 -0.23 -9.71
CA VAL A 399 21.84 0.33 -10.48
C VAL A 399 20.59 -0.52 -10.28
N ILE A 400 19.57 0.06 -9.64
CA ILE A 400 18.25 -0.55 -9.50
C ILE A 400 17.36 0.01 -10.61
N CYS A 401 17.05 -0.83 -11.60
CA CYS A 401 16.21 -0.47 -12.74
C CYS A 401 14.75 -0.93 -12.52
N LEU A 402 13.82 0.01 -12.49
CA LEU A 402 12.40 -0.22 -12.29
C LEU A 402 11.65 -0.11 -13.63
N LEU A 403 10.96 -1.17 -14.03
CA LEU A 403 10.24 -1.21 -15.29
C LEU A 403 8.80 -1.67 -15.08
N SER A 404 7.86 -1.03 -15.76
CA SER A 404 6.48 -1.50 -15.80
C SER A 404 5.83 -1.26 -17.17
N GLY A 405 4.57 -1.68 -17.31
CA GLY A 405 3.74 -1.35 -18.46
C GLY A 405 3.80 0.14 -18.86
N GLY A 406 3.90 0.40 -20.15
CA GLY A 406 4.03 1.74 -20.75
C GLY A 406 5.44 2.30 -20.87
N ALA A 407 6.47 1.67 -20.26
CA ALA A 407 7.87 2.08 -20.36
C ALA A 407 8.37 2.26 -21.81
N SER A 408 7.82 1.46 -22.73
CA SER A 408 8.13 1.51 -24.15
C SER A 408 7.96 2.90 -24.79
N ALA A 409 6.93 3.64 -24.36
CA ALA A 409 6.60 4.99 -24.84
C ALA A 409 7.11 6.11 -23.93
N LEU A 410 7.44 5.80 -22.67
CA LEU A 410 7.98 6.76 -21.70
C LEU A 410 9.51 6.86 -21.79
N LEU A 411 10.21 5.74 -21.97
CA LEU A 411 11.67 5.66 -22.08
C LEU A 411 12.13 5.78 -23.54
N VAL A 412 12.12 7.00 -24.05
CA VAL A 412 12.31 7.30 -25.47
C VAL A 412 13.70 7.84 -25.72
N ALA A 413 14.60 7.02 -26.27
CA ALA A 413 15.91 7.49 -26.70
C ALA A 413 16.15 7.02 -28.15
N PRO A 414 15.92 7.86 -29.17
CA PRO A 414 16.37 7.59 -30.54
C PRO A 414 17.89 7.42 -30.59
N VAL A 415 18.37 6.62 -31.53
CA VAL A 415 19.80 6.58 -31.90
C VAL A 415 20.20 7.89 -32.58
N ASP A 416 21.49 8.19 -32.56
CA ASP A 416 22.03 9.41 -33.16
C ASP A 416 21.62 9.52 -34.63
N GLY A 417 21.14 10.70 -35.02
CA GLY A 417 20.63 10.98 -36.37
C GLY A 417 19.13 10.72 -36.56
N LEU A 418 18.45 10.06 -35.61
CA LEU A 418 16.99 9.90 -35.62
C LEU A 418 16.28 10.85 -34.66
N THR A 419 15.09 11.31 -35.06
CA THR A 419 14.24 12.20 -34.25
C THR A 419 13.12 11.44 -33.55
N LEU A 420 12.39 12.13 -32.66
CA LEU A 420 11.14 11.61 -32.09
C LEU A 420 10.12 11.28 -33.18
N GLN A 421 9.95 12.21 -34.13
CA GLN A 421 9.01 12.10 -35.23
C GLN A 421 9.31 10.87 -36.09
N ASP A 422 10.59 10.64 -36.44
CA ASP A 422 11.03 9.44 -37.16
C ASP A 422 10.54 8.15 -36.47
N LYS A 423 10.64 8.08 -35.14
CA LYS A 423 10.19 6.90 -34.37
C LYS A 423 8.68 6.77 -34.32
N GLN A 424 7.96 7.88 -34.17
CA GLN A 424 6.50 7.89 -34.15
C GLN A 424 5.93 7.43 -35.49
N GLU A 425 6.45 7.98 -36.59
CA GLU A 425 6.04 7.63 -37.96
C GLU A 425 6.35 6.17 -38.28
N ALA A 426 7.58 5.70 -38.02
CA ALA A 426 7.97 4.30 -38.21
C ALA A 426 7.07 3.34 -37.42
N THR A 427 6.76 3.68 -36.16
CA THR A 427 5.85 2.88 -35.30
C THR A 427 4.43 2.88 -35.85
N GLY A 428 3.91 4.05 -36.25
CA GLY A 428 2.56 4.20 -36.81
C GLY A 428 2.37 3.40 -38.11
N LEU A 429 3.35 3.43 -39.01
CA LEU A 429 3.32 2.66 -40.26
C LEU A 429 3.26 1.15 -40.00
N LEU A 430 4.08 0.63 -39.09
CA LEU A 430 4.11 -0.79 -38.74
C LEU A 430 2.80 -1.24 -38.07
N LEU A 431 2.25 -0.44 -37.16
CA LEU A 431 0.96 -0.71 -36.53
C LEU A 431 -0.17 -0.74 -37.56
N ASN A 432 -0.23 0.26 -38.46
CA ASN A 432 -1.24 0.33 -39.51
C ASN A 432 -1.13 -0.82 -40.53
N ALA A 433 0.07 -1.37 -40.71
CA ALA A 433 0.30 -2.54 -41.56
C ALA A 433 -0.03 -3.88 -40.86
N GLY A 434 -0.34 -3.86 -39.57
CA GLY A 434 -0.64 -5.08 -38.81
C GLY A 434 0.61 -5.88 -38.42
N ALA A 435 1.74 -5.20 -38.15
CA ALA A 435 2.93 -5.83 -37.59
C ALA A 435 2.64 -6.47 -36.22
N SER A 436 3.13 -7.68 -35.99
CA SER A 436 3.07 -8.32 -34.67
C SER A 436 3.94 -7.57 -33.66
N ILE A 437 3.71 -7.78 -32.36
CA ILE A 437 4.51 -7.15 -31.29
C ILE A 437 6.00 -7.51 -31.39
N THR A 438 6.31 -8.75 -31.78
CA THR A 438 7.69 -9.21 -31.95
C THR A 438 8.38 -8.48 -33.10
N GLU A 439 7.71 -8.36 -34.25
CA GLU A 439 8.23 -7.63 -35.43
C GLU A 439 8.39 -6.14 -35.16
N LEU A 440 7.39 -5.53 -34.51
CA LEU A 440 7.45 -4.14 -34.10
C LEU A 440 8.59 -3.90 -33.12
N ASN A 441 8.79 -4.79 -32.15
CA ASN A 441 9.89 -4.68 -31.19
C ASN A 441 11.25 -4.91 -31.84
N ALA A 442 11.39 -5.82 -32.81
CA ALA A 442 12.61 -5.95 -33.59
C ALA A 442 13.00 -4.58 -34.17
N VAL A 443 12.10 -3.89 -34.89
CA VAL A 443 12.40 -2.55 -35.40
C VAL A 443 12.69 -1.55 -34.27
N ARG A 444 11.82 -1.45 -33.25
CA ARG A 444 11.94 -0.43 -32.19
C ARG A 444 13.22 -0.55 -31.35
N LYS A 445 13.72 -1.76 -31.11
CA LYS A 445 14.97 -2.01 -30.37
C LYS A 445 16.16 -1.44 -31.13
N HIS A 446 16.26 -1.71 -32.44
CA HIS A 446 17.37 -1.26 -33.29
C HIS A 446 17.41 0.28 -33.42
N LEU A 447 16.25 0.95 -33.37
CA LEU A 447 16.15 2.41 -33.44
C LEU A 447 16.33 3.12 -32.09
N SER A 448 16.82 2.44 -31.03
CA SER A 448 16.87 3.02 -29.68
C SER A 448 18.23 2.90 -28.98
N MET A 449 18.61 3.93 -28.23
CA MET A 449 19.82 3.92 -27.38
C MET A 449 19.67 3.19 -26.04
N VAL A 450 18.44 2.80 -25.67
CA VAL A 450 18.15 2.22 -24.34
C VAL A 450 17.47 0.85 -24.40
N LYS A 451 16.86 0.49 -25.54
CA LYS A 451 16.15 -0.79 -25.73
C LYS A 451 17.11 -1.88 -26.22
N GLY A 452 16.70 -3.15 -26.16
CA GLY A 452 17.53 -4.28 -26.62
C GLY A 452 18.86 -4.40 -25.85
N GLY A 453 18.78 -4.31 -24.53
CA GLY A 453 19.88 -4.44 -23.58
C GLY A 453 20.77 -3.21 -23.46
N ARG A 454 20.55 -2.17 -24.28
CA ARG A 454 21.45 -1.02 -24.36
C ARG A 454 21.45 -0.15 -23.10
N LEU A 455 20.41 -0.17 -22.26
CA LEU A 455 20.46 0.50 -20.96
C LEU A 455 21.42 -0.22 -19.99
N ALA A 456 21.37 -1.54 -19.94
CA ALA A 456 22.32 -2.33 -19.15
C ALA A 456 23.75 -2.21 -19.70
N GLN A 457 23.92 -2.23 -21.02
CA GLN A 457 25.21 -1.97 -21.66
C GLN A 457 25.76 -0.58 -21.31
N ALA A 458 24.90 0.45 -21.29
CA ALA A 458 25.30 1.80 -20.92
C ALA A 458 25.65 1.95 -19.43
N ALA A 459 25.17 1.04 -18.57
CA ALA A 459 25.50 1.01 -17.15
C ALA A 459 26.81 0.25 -16.86
N TYR A 460 27.29 -0.60 -17.78
CA TYR A 460 28.52 -1.38 -17.57
C TYR A 460 29.72 -0.44 -17.33
N PRO A 461 30.55 -0.70 -16.29
CA PRO A 461 30.70 -1.94 -15.52
C PRO A 461 29.83 -2.08 -14.26
N ALA A 462 28.91 -1.15 -14.00
CA ALA A 462 28.06 -1.19 -12.82
C ALA A 462 27.14 -2.42 -12.76
N ARG A 463 26.82 -2.87 -11.55
CA ARG A 463 25.89 -3.98 -11.35
C ARG A 463 24.46 -3.48 -11.55
N VAL A 464 23.72 -4.09 -12.47
CA VAL A 464 22.30 -3.77 -12.71
C VAL A 464 21.39 -4.84 -12.12
N VAL A 465 20.38 -4.42 -11.36
CA VAL A 465 19.27 -5.24 -10.90
C VAL A 465 17.99 -4.66 -11.46
N ALA A 466 17.26 -5.45 -12.26
CA ALA A 466 16.00 -5.01 -12.84
C ALA A 466 14.82 -5.63 -12.08
N LEU A 467 13.93 -4.77 -11.59
CA LEU A 467 12.62 -5.15 -11.06
C LEU A 467 11.57 -4.79 -12.11
N ILE A 468 10.91 -5.81 -12.65
CA ILE A 468 10.03 -5.68 -13.81
C ILE A 468 8.62 -6.11 -13.41
N LEU A 469 7.66 -5.19 -13.50
CA LEU A 469 6.23 -5.48 -13.36
C LEU A 469 5.64 -5.68 -14.77
N SER A 470 5.45 -6.94 -15.16
CA SER A 470 5.03 -7.34 -16.49
C SER A 470 3.54 -7.15 -16.73
N ASP A 471 3.19 -6.55 -17.87
CA ASP A 471 1.85 -6.55 -18.47
C ASP A 471 1.79 -7.41 -19.75
N VAL A 472 2.79 -8.27 -19.96
CA VAL A 472 2.94 -9.12 -21.16
C VAL A 472 2.83 -10.60 -20.76
N ILE A 473 1.98 -11.35 -21.48
CA ILE A 473 1.79 -12.79 -21.23
C ILE A 473 3.11 -13.55 -21.37
N GLY A 474 3.43 -14.37 -20.36
CA GLY A 474 4.63 -15.21 -20.32
C GLY A 474 5.89 -14.51 -19.79
N ASP A 475 5.77 -13.23 -19.41
CA ASP A 475 6.83 -12.41 -18.81
C ASP A 475 8.21 -12.38 -19.52
N PRO A 476 8.29 -12.37 -20.87
CA PRO A 476 9.57 -12.34 -21.57
C PRO A 476 10.32 -11.01 -21.34
N PRO A 477 11.48 -11.00 -20.66
CA PRO A 477 12.18 -9.76 -20.29
C PRO A 477 12.64 -8.92 -21.48
N ASP A 478 12.88 -9.53 -22.64
CA ASP A 478 13.31 -8.86 -23.87
C ASP A 478 12.17 -8.15 -24.61
N VAL A 479 10.92 -8.52 -24.31
CA VAL A 479 9.71 -7.90 -24.88
C VAL A 479 9.18 -6.79 -23.97
N ILE A 480 9.18 -7.01 -22.66
CA ILE A 480 8.70 -6.02 -21.67
C ILE A 480 9.55 -4.76 -21.79
N ALA A 481 8.91 -3.59 -21.94
CA ALA A 481 9.59 -2.33 -22.20
C ALA A 481 10.54 -2.32 -23.42
N SER A 482 10.43 -3.32 -24.32
CA SER A 482 11.41 -3.63 -25.37
C SER A 482 12.82 -3.97 -24.82
N GLY A 483 12.86 -4.60 -23.65
CA GLY A 483 14.03 -5.23 -23.07
C GLY A 483 15.23 -4.32 -22.86
N PRO A 484 15.13 -3.19 -22.13
CA PRO A 484 16.26 -2.28 -21.95
C PRO A 484 17.43 -2.90 -21.17
N THR A 485 17.14 -3.92 -20.35
CA THR A 485 18.11 -4.64 -19.50
C THR A 485 18.25 -6.11 -19.86
N ALA A 486 17.66 -6.53 -20.98
CA ALA A 486 17.67 -7.92 -21.45
C ALA A 486 18.35 -8.00 -22.82
N GLN A 487 18.94 -9.15 -23.12
CA GLN A 487 19.52 -9.44 -24.42
C GLN A 487 18.43 -9.42 -25.50
N ASP A 488 18.82 -9.12 -26.73
CA ASP A 488 17.92 -9.07 -27.88
C ASP A 488 18.41 -10.02 -28.96
N ASN A 489 17.60 -11.04 -29.24
CA ASN A 489 17.93 -12.05 -30.25
C ASN A 489 17.69 -11.57 -31.69
N SER A 490 16.95 -10.46 -31.87
CA SER A 490 16.72 -9.91 -33.20
C SER A 490 17.95 -9.18 -33.75
N THR A 491 18.02 -9.09 -35.08
CA THR A 491 19.10 -8.46 -35.83
C THR A 491 18.62 -7.34 -36.74
N PHE A 492 19.55 -6.49 -37.19
CA PHE A 492 19.23 -5.46 -38.19
C PHE A 492 18.62 -6.06 -39.46
N ALA A 493 19.08 -7.25 -39.88
CA ALA A 493 18.55 -7.96 -41.04
C ALA A 493 17.07 -8.34 -40.86
N GLU A 494 16.70 -8.84 -39.68
CA GLU A 494 15.31 -9.16 -39.35
C GLU A 494 14.45 -7.91 -39.20
N ALA A 495 14.97 -6.85 -38.57
CA ALA A 495 14.28 -5.56 -38.48
C ALA A 495 13.99 -4.97 -39.87
N TRP A 496 14.94 -5.04 -40.81
CA TRP A 496 14.73 -4.64 -42.18
C TRP A 496 13.75 -5.57 -42.92
N ALA A 497 13.83 -6.88 -42.70
CA ALA A 497 12.92 -7.85 -43.29
C ALA A 497 11.45 -7.60 -42.91
N VAL A 498 11.18 -7.08 -41.71
CA VAL A 498 9.82 -6.64 -41.31
C VAL A 498 9.31 -5.53 -42.23
N ILE A 499 10.13 -4.51 -42.50
CA ILE A 499 9.73 -3.38 -43.38
C ILE A 499 9.41 -3.90 -44.79
N VAL A 500 10.23 -4.82 -45.30
CA VAL A 500 10.04 -5.46 -46.61
C VAL A 500 8.76 -6.31 -46.64
N LYS A 501 8.52 -7.12 -45.60
CA LYS A 501 7.34 -8.00 -45.48
C LYS A 501 6.03 -7.21 -45.64
N TYR A 502 5.97 -5.99 -45.10
CA TYR A 502 4.79 -5.14 -45.16
C TYR A 502 4.77 -4.17 -46.36
N GLY A 503 5.75 -4.24 -47.28
CA GLY A 503 5.81 -3.39 -48.46
C GLY A 503 5.97 -1.90 -48.14
N LEU A 504 6.66 -1.58 -47.03
CA LEU A 504 6.76 -0.22 -46.51
C LEU A 504 8.03 0.53 -46.94
N GLN A 505 8.92 -0.08 -47.75
CA GLN A 505 10.24 0.47 -48.05
C GLN A 505 10.20 1.92 -48.56
N GLU A 506 9.28 2.22 -49.48
CA GLU A 506 9.12 3.55 -50.08
C GLU A 506 8.34 4.54 -49.20
N LYS A 507 7.66 4.05 -48.16
CA LYS A 507 6.81 4.86 -47.26
C LYS A 507 7.46 5.10 -45.90
N PHE A 508 8.51 4.36 -45.56
CA PHE A 508 9.17 4.46 -44.26
C PHE A 508 9.99 5.76 -44.17
N PRO A 509 10.16 6.35 -42.96
CA PRO A 509 10.95 7.56 -42.81
C PRO A 509 12.37 7.36 -43.36
N PRO A 510 12.87 8.23 -44.27
CA PRO A 510 14.13 7.98 -44.98
C PRO A 510 15.34 7.79 -44.07
N ARG A 511 15.41 8.56 -42.97
CA ARG A 511 16.49 8.43 -41.97
C ARG A 511 16.48 7.09 -41.27
N VAL A 512 15.28 6.57 -40.99
CA VAL A 512 15.11 5.26 -40.33
C VAL A 512 15.51 4.13 -41.27
N ALA A 513 15.06 4.20 -42.53
CA ALA A 513 15.42 3.22 -43.54
C ALA A 513 16.95 3.18 -43.78
N ASP A 514 17.58 4.34 -43.95
CA ASP A 514 19.04 4.46 -44.09
C ASP A 514 19.78 3.87 -42.88
N TYR A 515 19.36 4.22 -41.65
CA TYR A 515 19.98 3.70 -40.44
C TYR A 515 19.90 2.17 -40.36
N LEU A 516 18.75 1.58 -40.66
CA LEU A 516 18.58 0.12 -40.63
C LEU A 516 19.43 -0.56 -41.71
N GLN A 517 19.45 -0.03 -42.93
CA GLN A 517 20.28 -0.58 -44.02
C GLN A 517 21.77 -0.49 -43.72
N ARG A 518 22.23 0.61 -43.13
CA ARG A 518 23.60 0.73 -42.61
C ARG A 518 23.89 -0.33 -41.55
N GLY A 519 22.93 -0.60 -40.66
CA GLY A 519 23.04 -1.68 -39.68
C GLY A 519 23.17 -3.06 -40.33
N VAL A 520 22.37 -3.35 -41.36
CA VAL A 520 22.48 -4.58 -42.17
C VAL A 520 23.86 -4.70 -42.82
N ALA A 521 24.45 -3.59 -43.26
CA ALA A 521 25.79 -3.53 -43.83
C ALA A 521 26.93 -3.58 -42.77
N GLY A 522 26.61 -3.66 -41.47
CA GLY A 522 27.60 -3.68 -40.39
C GLY A 522 28.20 -2.31 -40.04
N HIS A 523 27.57 -1.20 -40.47
CA HIS A 523 27.99 0.17 -40.19
C HIS A 523 27.29 0.81 -38.98
N ALA A 524 26.54 0.02 -38.21
CA ALA A 524 25.99 0.40 -36.92
C ALA A 524 26.12 -0.80 -35.95
N PRO A 525 26.39 -0.56 -34.66
CA PRO A 525 26.51 -1.64 -33.68
C PRO A 525 25.15 -2.28 -33.45
N GLU A 526 25.15 -3.59 -33.32
CA GLU A 526 23.94 -4.37 -33.06
C GLU A 526 23.36 -4.08 -31.65
N THR A 527 22.11 -4.49 -31.39
CA THR A 527 21.58 -4.59 -30.01
C THR A 527 22.34 -5.66 -29.21
N VAL A 528 22.23 -5.67 -27.89
CA VAL A 528 23.02 -6.57 -27.03
C VAL A 528 22.66 -8.04 -27.31
N LYS A 529 23.66 -8.84 -27.66
CA LYS A 529 23.54 -10.28 -27.97
C LYS A 529 24.02 -11.15 -26.80
N GLU A 530 23.72 -12.44 -26.85
CA GLU A 530 24.00 -13.42 -25.78
C GLU A 530 25.48 -13.47 -25.33
N ASN A 531 26.42 -13.14 -26.24
CA ASN A 531 27.87 -13.19 -26.00
C ASN A 531 28.52 -11.81 -25.75
N ALA A 532 27.74 -10.76 -25.44
CA ALA A 532 28.21 -9.37 -25.51
C ALA A 532 28.37 -8.64 -24.17
N LEU A 533 28.26 -9.32 -23.01
CA LEU A 533 28.44 -8.72 -21.67
C LEU A 533 29.25 -9.62 -20.74
#